data_AF-A0A521UMX8-F1
#
_entry.id   AF-A0A521UMX8-F1
#
_cell.length_a   1.000
_cell.length_b   1.000
_cell.length_c   1.000
_cell.angle_alpha   90.00
_cell.angle_beta   90.00
_cell.angle_gamma   90.00
#
_symmetry.space_group_name_H-M   'P 1'
#
loop_
_entity.id
_entity.type
_entity.pdbx_description
1 polymer ?
#
loop_
_entity_poly.entity_id
_entity_poly.type
_entity_poly.pdbx_seq_one_letter_code
_entity_poly.pdbx_strand_id
1 'polypeptide(L)'
;MQLSTGRFVHKTLTALAVVLLLLAATGPAASAAEFREGEIVTIGADQIIDDDLYVFGNSIIIDGTVTGDVFSAGGQITIHGNVGGSINAAGGSINVTGRVGKAVRAIGIGSGLQV
;
A
#
# COMPACT_ATOMS: atom_id res chain seq x y z
N MET A 1 -19.52 -13.72 54.10
CA MET A 1 -18.49 -13.36 53.10
C MET A 1 -19.17 -12.82 51.86
N GLN A 2 -19.23 -11.50 51.68
CA GLN A 2 -19.35 -10.81 50.39
C GLN A 2 -18.87 -9.37 50.59
N LEU A 3 -17.67 -9.05 50.08
CA LEU A 3 -17.12 -7.70 50.09
C LEU A 3 -17.75 -6.93 48.92
N SER A 4 -18.32 -5.76 49.22
CA SER A 4 -18.88 -4.80 48.27
C SER A 4 -17.77 -4.17 47.43
N THR A 5 -17.26 -4.89 46.43
CA THR A 5 -16.20 -4.40 45.53
C THR A 5 -16.75 -3.45 44.43
N GLY A 6 -18.07 -3.32 44.29
CA GLY A 6 -18.69 -2.60 43.18
C GLY A 6 -18.52 -1.07 43.19
N ARG A 7 -18.72 -0.39 44.33
CA ARG A 7 -18.72 1.10 44.37
C ARG A 7 -17.34 1.74 44.26
N PHE A 8 -16.28 1.04 44.67
CA PHE A 8 -14.91 1.56 44.59
C PHE A 8 -14.38 1.52 43.16
N VAL A 9 -14.56 0.38 42.47
CA VAL A 9 -14.12 0.20 41.07
C VAL A 9 -14.82 1.18 40.13
N HIS A 10 -16.10 1.45 40.32
CA HIS A 10 -16.84 2.43 39.51
C HIS A 10 -16.33 3.86 39.71
N LYS A 11 -16.10 4.32 40.95
CA LYS A 11 -15.58 5.68 41.21
C LYS A 11 -14.16 5.86 40.66
N THR A 12 -13.32 4.83 40.73
CA THR A 12 -11.98 4.86 40.13
C THR A 12 -12.01 4.79 38.61
N LEU A 13 -12.94 4.03 38.02
CA LEU A 13 -13.17 3.98 36.57
C LEU A 13 -13.64 5.33 36.03
N THR A 14 -14.59 5.98 36.70
CA THR A 14 -15.06 7.31 36.30
C THR A 14 -13.95 8.36 36.44
N ALA A 15 -13.16 8.32 37.52
CA ALA A 15 -12.02 9.22 37.69
C ALA A 15 -10.96 9.03 36.61
N LEU A 16 -10.63 7.79 36.25
CA LEU A 16 -9.68 7.48 35.17
C LEU A 16 -10.20 7.94 33.81
N ALA A 17 -11.48 7.72 33.53
CA ALA A 17 -12.13 8.16 32.29
C ALA A 17 -12.13 9.70 32.16
N VAL A 18 -12.37 10.43 33.25
CA VAL A 18 -12.33 11.90 33.27
C VAL A 18 -10.90 12.42 33.11
N VAL A 19 -9.91 11.79 33.74
CA VAL A 19 -8.48 12.15 33.57
C VAL A 19 -8.03 11.91 32.13
N LEU A 20 -8.43 10.79 31.51
CA LEU A 20 -8.15 10.51 30.10
C LEU A 20 -8.81 11.54 29.17
N LEU A 21 -10.05 11.93 29.46
CA LEU A 21 -10.77 12.95 28.69
C LEU A 21 -10.13 14.34 28.82
N LEU A 22 -9.66 14.69 30.02
CA LEU A 22 -8.95 15.94 30.29
C LEU A 22 -7.56 15.97 29.63
N LEU A 23 -6.85 14.83 29.57
CA LEU A 23 -5.60 14.69 28.84
C LEU A 23 -5.78 14.79 27.32
N ALA A 24 -6.90 14.31 26.79
CA ALA A 24 -7.21 14.39 25.37
C ALA A 24 -7.59 15.80 24.89
N ALA A 25 -7.92 16.71 25.82
CA ALA A 25 -8.43 18.05 25.51
C ALA A 25 -7.36 19.15 25.42
N THR A 26 -6.08 18.84 25.68
CA THR A 26 -4.99 19.84 25.73
C THR A 26 -3.95 19.71 24.61
N GLY A 27 -4.14 18.78 23.68
CA GLY A 27 -3.35 18.76 22.45
C GLY A 27 -3.77 19.89 21.51
N PRO A 28 -2.85 20.63 20.87
CA PRO A 28 -3.23 21.47 19.74
C PRO A 28 -3.95 20.58 18.71
N ALA A 29 -5.03 21.08 18.11
CA ALA A 29 -5.71 20.46 16.96
C ALA A 29 -4.84 20.47 15.69
N ALA A 30 -3.55 20.23 15.84
CA ALA A 30 -2.55 20.22 14.80
C ALA A 30 -2.39 18.78 14.30
N SER A 31 -2.88 18.57 13.07
CA SER A 31 -2.69 17.38 12.23
C SER A 31 -3.60 16.18 12.54
N ALA A 32 -4.90 16.36 12.35
CA ALA A 32 -5.78 15.23 12.04
C ALA A 32 -5.42 14.70 10.63
N ALA A 33 -4.61 13.65 10.61
CA ALA A 33 -4.09 12.93 9.43
C ALA A 33 -3.27 13.76 8.42
N GLU A 34 -1.95 13.69 8.53
CA GLU A 34 -1.08 13.94 7.37
C GLU A 34 -0.99 12.62 6.57
N PHE A 35 -1.79 12.48 5.51
CA PHE A 35 -1.63 11.37 4.56
C PHE A 35 -0.37 11.61 3.72
N ARG A 36 0.75 11.05 4.14
CA ARG A 36 1.94 10.96 3.29
C ARG A 36 1.84 9.73 2.41
N GLU A 37 1.13 9.87 1.30
CA GLU A 37 1.18 8.90 0.20
C GLU A 37 2.48 9.13 -0.57
N GLY A 38 3.43 8.21 -0.41
CA GLY A 38 4.71 8.29 -1.08
C GLY A 38 5.39 6.95 -1.01
N GLU A 39 5.04 6.06 -1.93
CA GLU A 39 5.84 4.86 -2.14
C GLU A 39 5.86 4.58 -3.64
N ILE A 40 6.74 5.31 -4.32
CA ILE A 40 7.12 5.00 -5.69
C ILE A 40 8.09 3.84 -5.60
N VAL A 41 7.75 2.70 -6.21
CA VAL A 41 8.69 1.58 -6.35
C VAL A 41 9.23 1.59 -7.77
N THR A 42 10.55 1.76 -7.90
CA THR A 42 11.22 1.81 -9.19
C THR A 42 12.21 0.66 -9.32
N ILE A 43 12.06 -0.14 -10.37
CA ILE A 43 13.07 -1.07 -10.85
C ILE A 43 13.78 -0.38 -12.03
N GLY A 44 15.00 0.11 -11.78
CA GLY A 44 15.77 0.91 -12.74
C GLY A 44 16.20 0.10 -13.96
N ALA A 45 16.46 0.79 -15.09
CA ALA A 45 16.84 0.16 -16.36
C ALA A 45 18.15 -0.67 -16.29
N ASP A 46 19.01 -0.39 -15.31
CA ASP A 46 20.26 -1.10 -15.03
C ASP A 46 20.05 -2.35 -14.16
N GLN A 47 18.85 -2.55 -13.62
CA GLN A 47 18.54 -3.67 -12.73
C GLN A 47 18.04 -4.87 -13.52
N ILE A 48 18.51 -6.05 -13.11
CA ILE A 48 18.03 -7.34 -13.59
C ILE A 48 17.53 -8.11 -12.37
N ILE A 49 16.24 -8.44 -12.38
CA ILE A 49 15.64 -9.37 -11.44
C ILE A 49 15.65 -10.74 -12.12
N ASP A 50 16.53 -11.63 -11.66
CA ASP A 50 16.68 -12.97 -12.22
C ASP A 50 15.70 -13.99 -11.60
N ASP A 51 14.46 -13.56 -11.35
CA ASP A 51 13.37 -14.36 -10.80
C ASP A 51 12.02 -13.64 -11.05
N ASP A 52 10.94 -14.13 -10.44
CA ASP A 52 9.64 -13.47 -10.38
C ASP A 52 9.68 -12.17 -9.54
N LEU A 53 8.98 -11.14 -9.98
CA LEU A 53 8.88 -9.85 -9.30
C LEU A 53 7.49 -9.66 -8.71
N TYR A 54 7.42 -9.49 -7.39
CA TYR A 54 6.22 -9.12 -6.65
C TYR A 54 6.35 -7.70 -6.12
N VAL A 55 5.51 -6.78 -6.57
CA VAL A 55 5.64 -5.35 -6.25
C VAL A 55 4.31 -4.69 -5.98
N PHE A 56 4.25 -3.91 -4.90
CA PHE A 56 3.06 -3.21 -4.45
C PHE A 56 3.43 -1.77 -4.10
N GLY A 57 2.62 -0.80 -4.50
CA GLY A 57 2.92 0.60 -4.24
C GLY A 57 1.87 1.52 -4.87
N ASN A 58 1.88 2.80 -4.50
CA ASN A 58 0.95 3.75 -5.12
C ASN A 58 1.33 4.00 -6.59
N SER A 59 2.64 4.10 -6.86
CA SER A 59 3.19 4.21 -8.21
C SER A 59 4.30 3.18 -8.39
N ILE A 60 4.23 2.40 -9.46
CA ILE A 60 5.18 1.33 -9.78
C ILE A 60 5.75 1.62 -11.16
N ILE A 61 7.09 1.67 -11.25
CA ILE A 61 7.83 1.89 -12.49
C ILE A 61 8.82 0.74 -12.65
N ILE A 62 8.68 -0.04 -13.73
CA ILE A 62 9.58 -1.15 -14.06
C ILE A 62 10.23 -0.83 -15.41
N ASP A 63 11.44 -0.29 -15.35
CA ASP A 63 12.30 -0.03 -16.52
C ASP A 63 13.33 -1.15 -16.72
N GLY A 64 13.70 -1.86 -15.65
CA GLY A 64 14.66 -2.97 -15.66
C GLY A 64 14.13 -4.28 -16.25
N THR A 65 14.99 -5.29 -16.33
CA THR A 65 14.61 -6.62 -16.85
C THR A 65 14.16 -7.54 -15.72
N VAL A 66 13.07 -8.28 -15.94
CA VAL A 66 12.60 -9.37 -15.07
C VAL A 66 12.62 -10.66 -15.89
N THR A 67 13.40 -11.65 -15.49
CA THR A 67 13.50 -12.92 -16.25
C THR A 67 12.28 -13.81 -16.02
N GLY A 68 11.63 -13.69 -14.86
CA GLY A 68 10.39 -14.39 -14.48
C GLY A 68 9.09 -13.65 -14.80
N ASP A 69 8.04 -13.99 -14.05
CA ASP A 69 6.72 -13.38 -14.09
C ASP A 69 6.66 -12.10 -13.20
N VAL A 70 5.77 -11.14 -13.53
CA VAL A 70 5.54 -9.93 -12.74
C VAL A 70 4.14 -9.96 -12.14
N PHE A 71 4.05 -9.73 -10.84
CA PHE A 71 2.81 -9.53 -10.09
C PHE A 71 2.84 -8.14 -9.46
N SER A 72 2.00 -7.24 -9.96
CA SER A 72 1.96 -5.86 -9.50
C SER A 72 0.57 -5.41 -9.10
N ALA A 73 0.47 -4.67 -7.99
CA ALA A 73 -0.75 -3.94 -7.68
C ALA A 73 -0.47 -2.54 -7.14
N GLY A 74 -1.16 -1.55 -7.70
CA GLY A 74 -0.91 -0.15 -7.39
C GLY A 74 -1.87 0.84 -8.04
N GLY A 75 -1.78 2.11 -7.65
CA GLY A 75 -2.59 3.18 -8.26
C GLY A 75 -2.23 3.39 -9.73
N GLN A 76 -0.93 3.58 -9.99
CA GLN A 76 -0.34 3.71 -11.32
C GLN A 76 0.74 2.65 -11.51
N ILE A 77 0.66 1.89 -12.59
CA ILE A 77 1.64 0.87 -12.94
C ILE A 77 2.17 1.15 -14.35
N THR A 78 3.48 1.23 -14.48
CA THR A 78 4.17 1.47 -15.75
C THR A 78 5.29 0.45 -15.94
N ILE A 79 5.25 -0.30 -17.03
CA ILE A 79 6.20 -1.37 -17.34
C ILE A 79 6.79 -1.12 -18.73
N HIS A 80 8.01 -0.58 -18.76
CA HIS A 80 8.79 -0.38 -19.97
C HIS A 80 9.84 -1.47 -20.19
N GLY A 81 10.27 -2.10 -19.09
CA GLY A 81 11.27 -3.16 -19.07
C GLY A 81 10.82 -4.47 -19.72
N ASN A 82 11.79 -5.34 -20.02
CA ASN A 82 11.52 -6.66 -20.60
C ASN A 82 11.11 -7.66 -19.50
N VAL A 83 10.00 -8.36 -19.71
CA VAL A 83 9.48 -9.41 -18.83
C VAL A 83 9.53 -10.74 -19.57
N GLY A 84 10.37 -11.67 -19.12
CA GLY A 84 10.52 -13.01 -19.72
C GLY A 84 9.26 -13.88 -19.54
N GLY A 85 8.52 -13.63 -18.47
CA GLY A 85 7.28 -14.32 -18.13
C GLY A 85 5.99 -13.61 -18.53
N SER A 86 4.98 -13.77 -17.68
CA SER A 86 3.66 -13.14 -17.77
C SER A 86 3.59 -11.92 -16.84
N ILE A 87 2.72 -10.97 -17.17
CA ILE A 87 2.40 -9.83 -16.31
C ILE A 87 0.98 -10.02 -15.76
N ASN A 88 0.84 -9.95 -14.44
CA ASN A 88 -0.43 -9.88 -13.73
C ASN A 88 -0.47 -8.56 -12.96
N ALA A 89 -1.27 -7.61 -13.44
CA ALA A 89 -1.33 -6.25 -12.91
C ALA A 89 -2.75 -5.88 -12.47
N ALA A 90 -2.89 -5.25 -11.31
CA ALA A 90 -4.16 -4.68 -10.84
C ALA A 90 -3.97 -3.23 -10.39
N GLY A 91 -4.69 -2.29 -10.99
CA GLY A 91 -4.50 -0.88 -10.65
C GLY A 91 -5.50 0.10 -11.21
N GLY A 92 -5.34 1.36 -10.86
CA GLY A 92 -6.16 2.45 -11.40
C GLY A 92 -5.81 2.75 -12.87
N SER A 93 -4.52 2.77 -13.17
CA SER A 93 -3.95 2.99 -14.50
C SER A 93 -2.78 2.04 -14.73
N ILE A 94 -2.80 1.33 -15.86
CA ILE A 94 -1.80 0.33 -16.22
C ILE A 94 -1.31 0.62 -17.64
N ASN A 95 0.00 0.79 -17.78
CA ASN A 95 0.68 1.00 -19.05
C ASN A 95 1.81 -0.01 -19.21
N VAL A 96 1.74 -0.83 -20.26
CA VAL A 96 2.77 -1.83 -20.60
C VAL A 96 3.24 -1.55 -22.01
N THR A 97 4.51 -1.15 -22.17
CA THR A 97 5.15 -0.97 -23.49
C THR A 97 6.36 -1.88 -23.68
N GLY A 98 6.85 -2.47 -22.60
CA GLY A 98 7.94 -3.44 -22.63
C GLY A 98 7.57 -4.75 -23.32
N ARG A 99 8.58 -5.53 -23.71
CA ARG A 99 8.37 -6.88 -24.27
C ARG A 99 7.89 -7.82 -23.16
N VAL A 100 6.88 -8.63 -23.49
CA VAL A 100 6.35 -9.69 -22.62
C VAL A 100 6.53 -11.03 -23.31
N GLY A 101 7.18 -11.98 -22.63
CA GLY A 101 7.47 -13.30 -23.19
C GLY A 101 6.25 -14.22 -23.27
N LYS A 102 5.26 -14.00 -22.41
CA LYS A 102 4.02 -14.80 -22.34
C LYS A 102 2.78 -13.91 -22.48
N ALA A 103 1.95 -13.81 -21.43
CA ALA A 103 0.65 -13.14 -21.47
C ALA A 103 0.61 -11.92 -20.54
N VAL A 104 -0.25 -10.96 -20.87
CA VAL A 104 -0.61 -9.83 -20.00
C VAL A 104 -2.03 -10.01 -19.50
N ARG A 105 -2.21 -9.98 -18.18
CA ARG A 105 -3.49 -9.96 -17.49
C ARG A 105 -3.54 -8.70 -16.64
N ALA A 106 -4.46 -7.81 -16.98
CA ALA A 106 -4.57 -6.51 -16.33
C ALA A 106 -6.03 -6.27 -15.90
N ILE A 107 -6.21 -5.79 -14.68
CA ILE A 107 -7.50 -5.31 -14.19
C ILE A 107 -7.35 -3.84 -13.84
N GLY A 108 -7.98 -2.99 -14.66
CA GLY A 108 -8.07 -1.55 -14.46
C GLY A 108 -9.38 -1.17 -13.78
N ILE A 109 -9.33 -0.43 -12.67
CA ILE A 109 -10.53 0.18 -12.06
C ILE A 109 -10.77 1.63 -12.51
N GLY A 110 -9.84 2.20 -13.30
CA GLY A 110 -9.94 3.53 -13.92
C GLY A 110 -10.07 3.47 -15.45
N SER A 111 -10.22 4.63 -16.08
CA SER A 111 -10.47 4.77 -17.52
C SER A 111 -9.26 4.56 -18.44
N GLY A 112 -8.10 4.17 -17.90
CA GLY A 112 -6.84 4.04 -18.66
C GLY A 112 -6.23 2.65 -18.57
N LEU A 113 -6.51 1.80 -19.56
CA LEU A 113 -5.77 0.56 -19.81
C LEU A 113 -5.18 0.64 -21.22
N GLN A 114 -3.86 0.54 -21.34
CA GLN A 114 -3.14 0.46 -22.61
C GLN A 114 -2.16 -0.71 -22.52
N VAL A 115 -2.37 -1.72 -23.38
CA VAL A 115 -1.57 -2.96 -23.49
C VAL A 115 -1.12 -3.18 -24.91
#